data_AF-A0A9P4TS47-F1
#
_entry.id   AF-A0A9P4TS47-F1
#
_cell.length_a   1.000
_cell.length_b   1.000
_cell.length_c   1.000
_cell.angle_alpha   90.00
_cell.angle_beta   90.00
_cell.angle_gamma   90.00
#
_symmetry.space_group_name_H-M   'P 1'
#
loop_
_entity.id
_entity.type
_entity.pdbx_description
1 polymer ?
#
loop_
_entity_poly.entity_id
_entity_poly.type
_entity_poly.pdbx_seq_one_letter_code
_entity_poly.pdbx_strand_id
1 'polypeptide(L)'
;MRKLASELILLDSRVRSVIHKDHHSSNEPPEVERIGTKESLQWALDVIQWTNTNLRNHIEHFVSRNPDQGLFQADTSSTMRRGNQPYEREEYSPPTRQLSGLGSVGFAHPAVMPADDNRKNPYGNENTPMVNSPHHTASSSGSVFMPSQSPMQAPQPSRPGMLPSPSSITFSNIPNLPPISPPSSSLQASAQTAHLQDLQHQVSVKTLQFQTLQREYDNLLQKLERQRTKCATLEKKFEVSDVEINSLTDEKEKLQAQVGALEGQVEELQQSRDEARRQLVANGAQYMRIMEMANRLQAQSAEDKKRWEAEKAELEQRIRVLEEAMVAGPEHPTTTGSNIDATPRLSIIETNYRNPISVASTSSDETVNVLRAEIGRLRSRTLSLEAALQTMRQESIFIQAAAKQLVESGGKIEKVGKPALGADAHLLLRLRASKAFQSKQATPRVF
;
A
#
# COMPACT_ATOMS: atom_id res chain seq x y z
N MET A 1 30.03 -29.39 -39.11
CA MET A 1 29.78 -28.23 -38.23
C MET A 1 28.29 -27.86 -38.16
N ARG A 2 27.74 -26.98 -39.01
CA ARG A 2 26.35 -26.46 -38.85
C ARG A 2 25.26 -27.54 -38.63
N LYS A 3 25.24 -28.61 -39.43
CA LYS A 3 24.26 -29.71 -39.28
C LYS A 3 24.35 -30.43 -37.91
N LEU A 4 25.57 -30.59 -37.39
CA LEU A 4 25.84 -31.27 -36.12
C LEU A 4 25.42 -30.40 -34.94
N ALA A 5 25.56 -29.07 -35.05
CA ALA A 5 25.03 -28.14 -34.07
C ALA A 5 23.49 -28.15 -34.02
N SER A 6 22.80 -28.21 -35.17
CA SER A 6 21.33 -28.33 -35.20
C SER A 6 20.83 -29.67 -34.65
N GLU A 7 21.54 -30.77 -34.91
CA GLU A 7 21.20 -32.08 -34.34
C GLU A 7 21.44 -32.13 -32.83
N LEU A 8 22.48 -31.45 -32.31
CA LEU A 8 22.73 -31.33 -30.87
C LEU A 8 21.62 -30.53 -30.15
N ILE A 9 21.15 -29.43 -30.74
CA ILE A 9 20.03 -28.62 -30.21
C ILE A 9 18.71 -29.41 -30.26
N LEU A 10 18.48 -30.18 -31.32
CA LEU A 10 17.33 -31.08 -31.42
C LEU A 10 17.39 -32.19 -30.35
N LEU A 11 18.58 -32.70 -30.05
CA LEU A 11 18.77 -33.71 -29.01
C LEU A 11 18.55 -33.14 -27.61
N ASP A 12 19.13 -31.97 -27.29
CA ASP A 12 18.94 -31.30 -26.00
C ASP A 12 17.46 -30.95 -25.75
N SER A 13 16.76 -30.38 -26.73
CA SER A 13 15.32 -30.11 -26.63
C SER A 13 14.48 -31.39 -26.46
N ARG A 14 14.85 -32.49 -27.13
CA ARG A 14 14.17 -33.79 -26.98
C ARG A 14 14.45 -34.44 -25.62
N VAL A 15 15.67 -34.34 -25.09
CA VAL A 15 16.04 -34.83 -23.75
C VAL A 15 15.29 -34.03 -22.67
N ARG A 16 15.26 -32.69 -22.76
CA ARG A 16 14.44 -31.85 -21.87
C ARG A 16 12.96 -32.20 -21.94
N SER A 17 12.43 -32.46 -23.13
CA SER A 17 11.03 -32.86 -23.33
C SER A 17 10.72 -34.21 -22.67
N VAL A 18 11.61 -35.20 -22.74
CA VAL A 18 11.43 -36.49 -22.05
C VAL A 18 11.49 -36.30 -20.53
N ILE A 19 12.49 -35.57 -20.02
CA ILE A 19 12.63 -35.29 -18.58
C ILE A 19 11.41 -34.50 -18.03
N HIS A 20 10.83 -33.60 -18.80
CA HIS A 20 9.57 -32.93 -18.41
C HIS A 20 8.35 -33.84 -18.48
N LYS A 21 8.29 -34.76 -19.46
CA LYS A 21 7.12 -35.61 -19.66
C LYS A 21 6.93 -36.63 -18.54
N ASP A 22 8.02 -37.12 -17.96
CA ASP A 22 8.00 -38.04 -16.81
C ASP A 22 7.88 -37.30 -15.45
N HIS A 23 7.80 -35.96 -15.46
CA HIS A 23 7.57 -35.11 -14.28
C HIS A 23 6.25 -34.33 -14.35
N HIS A 24 5.34 -34.71 -15.25
CA HIS A 24 3.92 -34.38 -15.12
C HIS A 24 3.21 -35.29 -14.11
N SER A 25 3.81 -35.45 -12.92
CA SER A 25 3.03 -35.63 -11.70
C SER A 25 2.08 -34.44 -11.59
N SER A 26 0.79 -34.72 -11.36
CA SER A 26 -0.23 -33.67 -11.24
C SER A 26 0.22 -32.58 -10.26
N ASN A 27 -0.05 -31.30 -10.61
CA ASN A 27 0.07 -30.19 -9.66
C ASN A 27 -0.97 -30.26 -8.53
N GLU A 28 -1.89 -31.23 -8.62
CA GLU A 28 -2.85 -31.57 -7.59
C GLU A 28 -2.13 -32.23 -6.39
N PRO A 29 -2.31 -31.71 -5.17
CA PRO A 29 -1.62 -32.25 -4.00
C PRO A 29 -2.09 -33.69 -3.72
N PRO A 30 -1.17 -34.61 -3.35
CA PRO A 30 -1.52 -35.98 -3.01
C PRO A 30 -2.58 -36.03 -1.89
N GLU A 31 -3.65 -36.80 -2.12
CA GLU A 31 -4.80 -36.91 -1.20
C GLU A 31 -4.35 -37.43 0.18
N VAL A 32 -4.33 -36.53 1.17
CA VAL A 32 -3.61 -36.68 2.45
C VAL A 32 -4.12 -37.86 3.28
N GLU A 33 -5.34 -38.35 3.06
CA GLU A 33 -5.89 -39.51 3.76
C GLU A 33 -5.27 -40.86 3.37
N ARG A 34 -4.54 -40.95 2.24
CA ARG A 34 -3.99 -42.22 1.73
C ARG A 34 -2.48 -42.30 1.66
N ILE A 35 -1.80 -41.16 1.71
CA ILE A 35 -0.36 -41.04 1.46
C ILE A 35 0.31 -40.64 2.77
N GLY A 36 1.30 -41.43 3.19
CA GLY A 36 1.97 -41.25 4.48
C GLY A 36 2.67 -39.90 4.59
N THR A 37 2.91 -39.46 5.82
CA THR A 37 3.55 -38.18 6.10
C THR A 37 4.94 -38.06 5.47
N LYS A 38 5.66 -39.17 5.34
CA LYS A 38 6.98 -39.23 4.67
C LYS A 38 6.86 -38.96 3.17
N GLU A 39 5.90 -39.60 2.51
CA GLU A 39 5.65 -39.46 1.07
C GLU A 39 5.11 -38.06 0.74
N SER A 40 4.25 -37.49 1.60
CA SER A 40 3.77 -36.11 1.48
C SER A 40 4.91 -35.08 1.62
N LEU A 41 5.81 -35.28 2.59
CA LEU A 41 7.01 -34.43 2.75
C LEU A 41 7.99 -34.57 1.58
N GLN A 42 8.15 -35.78 1.02
CA GLN A 42 8.98 -35.99 -0.16
C GLN A 42 8.42 -35.23 -1.37
N TRP A 43 7.11 -35.34 -1.64
CA TRP A 43 6.45 -34.57 -2.70
C TRP A 43 6.64 -33.06 -2.52
N ALA A 44 6.49 -32.54 -1.30
CA ALA A 44 6.71 -31.13 -1.01
C ALA A 44 8.16 -30.68 -1.28
N LEU A 45 9.15 -31.52 -0.93
CA LEU A 45 10.57 -31.26 -1.23
C LEU A 45 10.85 -31.28 -2.74
N ASP A 46 10.26 -32.23 -3.48
CA ASP A 46 10.42 -32.35 -4.92
C ASP A 46 9.83 -31.14 -5.65
N VAL A 47 8.64 -30.65 -5.22
CA VAL A 47 8.03 -29.41 -5.73
C VAL A 47 8.89 -28.18 -5.43
N ILE A 48 9.49 -28.09 -4.25
CA ILE A 48 10.42 -26.98 -3.90
C ILE A 48 11.69 -27.04 -4.75
N GLN A 49 12.25 -28.21 -5.00
CA GLN A 49 13.43 -28.36 -5.88
C GLN A 49 13.10 -28.02 -7.34
N TRP A 50 11.93 -28.44 -7.83
CA TRP A 50 11.45 -28.10 -9.17
C TRP A 50 11.23 -26.60 -9.35
N THR A 51 10.56 -25.93 -8.41
CA THR A 51 10.36 -24.47 -8.46
C THR A 51 11.68 -23.71 -8.38
N ASN A 52 12.62 -24.13 -7.53
CA ASN A 52 13.93 -23.50 -7.40
C ASN A 52 14.76 -23.63 -8.71
N THR A 53 14.81 -24.83 -9.30
CA THR A 53 15.51 -25.04 -10.58
C THR A 53 14.85 -24.28 -11.74
N ASN A 54 13.52 -24.18 -11.77
CA ASN A 54 12.80 -23.38 -12.77
C ASN A 54 13.09 -21.87 -12.63
N LEU A 55 13.10 -21.34 -11.40
CA LEU A 55 13.51 -19.94 -11.12
C LEU A 55 14.95 -19.68 -11.56
N ARG A 56 15.87 -20.60 -11.27
CA ARG A 56 17.27 -20.49 -11.70
C ARG A 56 17.40 -20.45 -13.22
N ASN A 57 16.70 -21.33 -13.94
CA ASN A 57 16.66 -21.31 -15.40
C ASN A 57 16.11 -19.98 -15.94
N HIS A 58 15.08 -19.41 -15.32
CA HIS A 58 14.56 -18.09 -15.70
C HIS A 58 15.61 -16.98 -15.52
N ILE A 59 16.34 -16.97 -14.39
CA ILE A 59 17.42 -16.00 -14.13
C ILE A 59 18.54 -16.14 -15.16
N GLU A 60 19.01 -17.36 -15.44
CA GLU A 60 20.07 -17.62 -16.41
C GLU A 60 19.64 -17.27 -17.86
N HIS A 61 18.37 -17.44 -18.21
CA HIS A 61 17.80 -16.98 -19.48
C HIS A 61 17.65 -15.44 -19.56
N PHE A 62 17.29 -14.76 -18.47
CA PHE A 62 17.24 -13.29 -18.45
C PHE A 62 18.62 -12.66 -18.65
N VAL A 63 19.67 -13.23 -18.02
CA VAL A 63 21.06 -12.77 -18.19
C VAL A 63 21.57 -13.03 -19.63
N SER A 64 21.12 -14.11 -20.28
CA SER A 64 21.60 -14.49 -21.61
C SER A 64 20.88 -13.79 -22.78
N ARG A 65 19.68 -13.21 -22.57
CA ARG A 65 18.84 -12.67 -23.66
C ARG A 65 19.04 -11.18 -23.96
N ASN A 66 20.01 -10.51 -23.35
CA ASN A 66 20.29 -9.09 -23.64
C ASN A 66 21.75 -8.82 -24.08
N PRO A 67 22.18 -9.28 -25.27
CA PRO A 67 23.51 -8.98 -25.83
C PRO A 67 23.59 -7.63 -26.58
N ASP A 68 22.49 -6.89 -26.76
CA ASP A 68 22.40 -5.76 -27.72
C ASP A 68 22.16 -4.37 -27.07
N GLN A 69 22.39 -4.21 -25.76
CA GLN A 69 22.46 -2.90 -25.09
C GLN A 69 23.83 -2.74 -24.39
N GLY A 70 24.86 -2.44 -25.19
CA GLY A 70 26.25 -2.43 -24.70
C GLY A 70 27.30 -1.73 -25.56
N LEU A 71 26.91 -0.80 -26.44
CA LEU A 71 27.85 0.20 -26.99
C LEU A 71 27.53 1.55 -26.35
N PHE A 72 28.57 2.28 -25.92
CA PHE A 72 28.53 3.54 -25.15
C PHE A 72 28.10 3.44 -23.67
N GLN A 73 28.99 2.92 -22.82
CA GLN A 73 29.62 3.78 -21.82
C GLN A 73 30.88 3.13 -21.24
N ALA A 74 32.00 3.86 -21.34
CA ALA A 74 33.18 3.60 -20.52
C ALA A 74 33.03 4.31 -19.16
N ASP A 75 33.77 3.80 -18.16
CA ASP A 75 34.07 4.44 -16.89
C ASP A 75 32.85 4.80 -16.00
N THR A 76 32.52 3.96 -15.02
CA THR A 76 33.21 4.09 -13.73
C THR A 76 33.11 2.81 -12.89
N SER A 77 34.26 2.36 -12.37
CA SER A 77 34.37 1.25 -11.45
C SER A 77 33.85 1.59 -10.05
N SER A 78 32.89 0.83 -9.53
CA SER A 78 32.60 0.77 -8.09
C SER A 78 32.36 -0.68 -7.65
N THR A 79 33.42 -1.33 -7.20
CA THR A 79 33.37 -2.70 -6.69
C THR A 79 33.00 -2.69 -5.21
N MET A 80 31.74 -3.01 -4.89
CA MET A 80 31.26 -3.24 -3.52
C MET A 80 31.87 -4.52 -2.93
N ARG A 81 33.15 -4.49 -2.55
CA ARG A 81 33.82 -5.63 -1.91
C ARG A 81 33.54 -5.64 -0.40
N ARG A 82 32.73 -6.60 0.02
CA ARG A 82 32.42 -6.91 1.43
C ARG A 82 33.71 -7.31 2.16
N GLY A 83 34.15 -6.51 3.14
CA GLY A 83 35.34 -6.77 3.97
C GLY A 83 34.98 -6.91 5.44
N ASN A 84 35.47 -7.98 6.08
CA ASN A 84 35.25 -8.32 7.49
C ASN A 84 36.61 -8.45 8.20
N GLN A 85 36.65 -8.14 9.52
CA GLN A 85 37.72 -8.52 10.49
C GLN A 85 39.06 -7.72 10.36
N PRO A 86 39.99 -7.74 11.36
CA PRO A 86 39.88 -6.87 12.56
C PRO A 86 41.23 -6.26 13.06
N TYR A 87 41.19 -5.49 14.17
CA TYR A 87 42.28 -5.11 15.11
C TYR A 87 43.75 -4.90 14.64
N GLU A 88 44.25 -3.67 14.81
CA GLU A 88 45.34 -3.24 15.73
C GLU A 88 45.26 -1.68 15.85
N ARG A 89 45.40 -1.02 17.02
CA ARG A 89 46.63 -0.77 17.82
C ARG A 89 47.66 -0.02 16.93
N GLU A 90 48.06 1.22 17.19
CA GLU A 90 48.45 1.82 18.48
C GLU A 90 48.19 3.36 18.54
N GLU A 91 48.64 3.95 19.65
CA GLU A 91 48.43 5.30 20.19
C GLU A 91 48.79 6.51 19.27
N TYR A 92 48.05 7.62 19.40
CA TYR A 92 48.54 8.94 19.87
C TYR A 92 47.38 9.96 19.96
N SER A 93 47.40 10.84 20.97
CA SER A 93 46.39 11.91 21.18
C SER A 93 47.10 13.25 21.47
N PRO A 94 46.40 14.36 21.82
CA PRO A 94 46.25 15.54 20.95
C PRO A 94 47.03 16.78 21.48
N PRO A 95 46.80 18.00 20.96
CA PRO A 95 46.01 18.91 21.80
C PRO A 95 45.11 19.97 21.08
N THR A 96 43.93 20.17 21.68
CA THR A 96 43.33 21.45 22.11
C THR A 96 43.61 22.76 21.33
N ARG A 97 42.55 23.37 20.78
CA ARG A 97 42.27 24.82 20.93
C ARG A 97 40.76 25.12 21.03
N GLN A 98 40.37 25.83 22.09
CA GLN A 98 39.15 26.66 22.16
C GLN A 98 39.59 28.14 22.16
N LEU A 99 38.82 29.06 21.54
CA LEU A 99 38.22 30.28 22.16
C LEU A 99 37.69 31.31 21.13
N SER A 100 36.42 31.69 21.32
CA SER A 100 35.82 33.05 21.39
C SER A 100 36.06 34.21 20.39
N GLY A 101 34.97 34.96 20.13
CA GLY A 101 34.90 36.33 19.56
C GLY A 101 33.80 36.46 18.48
N LEU A 102 32.57 36.98 18.61
CA LEU A 102 31.89 38.00 19.46
C LEU A 102 31.80 39.42 18.82
N GLY A 103 30.56 39.85 18.51
CA GLY A 103 30.13 41.15 17.91
C GLY A 103 28.96 40.93 16.92
N SER A 104 27.69 41.33 17.16
CA SER A 104 27.09 42.69 17.35
C SER A 104 27.30 43.58 16.10
N VAL A 105 26.33 44.22 15.41
CA VAL A 105 25.04 44.91 15.73
C VAL A 105 24.10 44.76 14.49
N GLY A 106 22.75 44.89 14.47
CA GLY A 106 21.72 45.17 15.49
C GLY A 106 20.74 46.33 15.13
N PHE A 107 19.59 46.08 14.50
CA PHE A 107 18.53 47.08 14.22
C PHE A 107 17.10 46.52 14.37
N ALA A 108 16.11 47.37 14.67
CA ALA A 108 14.85 46.94 15.30
C ALA A 108 13.55 47.56 14.73
N HIS A 109 12.48 46.75 14.70
CA HIS A 109 11.04 47.10 14.85
C HIS A 109 10.36 48.02 13.80
N PRO A 110 8.99 48.11 13.74
CA PRO A 110 7.97 47.55 14.64
C PRO A 110 6.87 46.68 13.97
N ALA A 111 5.93 46.20 14.80
CA ALA A 111 4.77 45.38 14.42
C ALA A 111 3.45 46.19 14.34
N VAL A 112 2.41 45.59 13.74
CA VAL A 112 1.01 46.07 13.76
C VAL A 112 0.08 44.89 14.11
N MET A 113 -0.92 45.15 14.96
CA MET A 113 -1.92 44.18 15.50
C MET A 113 -3.15 44.05 14.56
N PRO A 114 -4.06 43.05 14.72
CA PRO A 114 -5.05 42.97 15.82
C PRO A 114 -4.90 41.65 16.63
N ALA A 115 -5.17 41.55 17.94
CA ALA A 115 -6.30 41.98 18.76
C ALA A 115 -7.57 41.12 18.59
N ASP A 116 -7.79 40.19 19.54
CA ASP A 116 -9.09 39.97 20.20
C ASP A 116 -8.90 39.24 21.56
N ASP A 117 -9.80 39.50 22.51
CA ASP A 117 -9.61 39.33 23.96
C ASP A 117 -10.67 38.37 24.56
N ASN A 118 -10.29 37.47 25.49
CA ASN A 118 -11.00 37.26 26.79
C ASN A 118 -10.52 36.07 27.66
N ARG A 119 -9.67 36.40 28.65
CA ARG A 119 -9.83 36.27 30.12
C ARG A 119 -10.52 35.05 30.80
N LYS A 120 -9.95 34.76 32.00
CA LYS A 120 -10.38 33.90 33.16
C LYS A 120 -9.94 32.43 33.13
N ASN A 121 -9.38 31.85 34.20
CA ASN A 121 -8.85 32.39 35.47
C ASN A 121 -7.84 31.39 36.10
N PRO A 122 -6.99 31.76 37.09
CA PRO A 122 -5.91 30.92 37.61
C PRO A 122 -6.18 30.26 38.97
N TYR A 123 -5.54 29.10 39.20
CA TYR A 123 -5.12 28.45 40.47
C TYR A 123 -4.35 27.17 40.03
N GLY A 124 -3.30 26.64 40.66
CA GLY A 124 -2.54 27.00 41.87
C GLY A 124 -1.75 25.75 42.35
N ASN A 125 -0.64 25.93 43.09
CA ASN A 125 0.19 24.91 43.77
C ASN A 125 1.01 23.88 42.95
N GLU A 126 2.27 24.23 42.66
CA GLU A 126 3.44 23.90 43.52
C GLU A 126 3.42 22.60 44.36
N ASN A 127 4.36 21.65 44.07
CA ASN A 127 5.48 21.28 44.97
C ASN A 127 6.33 20.09 44.45
N THR A 128 7.63 20.13 44.72
CA THR A 128 8.69 19.13 44.43
C THR A 128 9.10 18.35 45.71
N PRO A 129 10.16 17.51 45.78
CA PRO A 129 10.85 16.64 44.80
C PRO A 129 11.09 15.16 45.28
N MET A 130 11.67 14.33 44.40
CA MET A 130 12.47 13.10 44.65
C MET A 130 11.86 11.85 45.33
N VAL A 131 12.16 10.66 44.77
CA VAL A 131 13.01 9.58 45.36
C VAL A 131 12.78 8.23 44.61
N ASN A 132 13.88 7.49 44.37
CA ASN A 132 14.00 6.07 43.94
C ASN A 132 13.79 5.62 42.46
N SER A 133 14.88 5.05 41.93
CA SER A 133 14.98 3.94 40.97
C SER A 133 15.57 2.72 41.76
N PRO A 134 15.78 1.47 41.24
CA PRO A 134 15.82 1.06 39.83
C PRO A 134 15.31 -0.38 39.45
N HIS A 135 15.39 -0.67 38.13
CA HIS A 135 15.77 -1.96 37.47
C HIS A 135 14.78 -3.14 37.18
N HIS A 136 14.89 -3.60 35.90
CA HIS A 136 14.56 -4.92 35.27
C HIS A 136 13.08 -5.38 35.22
N THR A 137 12.47 -5.71 34.06
CA THR A 137 12.86 -6.78 33.10
C THR A 137 12.12 -6.64 31.74
N ALA A 138 12.46 -7.52 30.79
CA ALA A 138 12.06 -7.46 29.37
C ALA A 138 10.57 -7.69 29.07
N SER A 139 10.10 -7.09 27.97
CA SER A 139 8.86 -7.45 27.29
C SER A 139 8.97 -8.85 26.66
N SER A 140 7.94 -9.67 26.84
CA SER A 140 7.69 -10.87 26.05
C SER A 140 6.21 -10.96 25.75
N SER A 141 5.84 -11.10 24.48
CA SER A 141 4.47 -11.38 24.04
C SER A 141 4.48 -12.49 22.99
N GLY A 142 5.09 -13.62 23.36
CA GLY A 142 4.91 -14.88 22.65
C GLY A 142 3.61 -15.54 23.10
N SER A 143 2.57 -15.49 22.27
CA SER A 143 1.32 -16.21 22.54
C SER A 143 1.54 -17.70 22.27
N VAL A 144 1.78 -18.46 23.34
CA VAL A 144 2.00 -19.91 23.27
C VAL A 144 0.66 -20.63 23.37
N PHE A 145 0.43 -21.59 22.45
CA PHE A 145 -0.70 -22.51 22.48
C PHE A 145 -0.89 -23.14 23.88
N MET A 146 -2.09 -23.01 24.44
CA MET A 146 -2.51 -23.78 25.61
C MET A 146 -3.14 -25.10 25.17
N PRO A 147 -2.74 -26.26 25.73
CA PRO A 147 -3.41 -27.52 25.45
C PRO A 147 -4.80 -27.55 26.08
N SER A 148 -5.75 -28.19 25.39
CA SER A 148 -7.14 -28.33 25.81
C SER A 148 -7.28 -28.97 27.19
N GLN A 149 -7.93 -28.28 28.13
CA GLN A 149 -8.36 -28.90 29.38
C GLN A 149 -9.50 -29.89 29.11
N SER A 150 -9.33 -31.13 29.57
CA SER A 150 -10.36 -32.17 29.55
C SER A 150 -11.59 -31.75 30.37
N PRO A 151 -12.83 -32.01 29.92
CA PRO A 151 -14.01 -31.70 30.71
C PRO A 151 -14.09 -32.61 31.94
N MET A 152 -13.97 -32.03 33.14
CA MET A 152 -14.36 -32.72 34.37
C MET A 152 -15.89 -32.90 34.45
N GLN A 153 -16.30 -33.92 35.19
CA GLN A 153 -17.67 -34.41 35.29
C GLN A 153 -18.61 -33.45 36.04
N ALA A 154 -19.87 -33.36 35.59
CA ALA A 154 -21.10 -33.44 36.40
C ALA A 154 -22.35 -33.12 35.53
N PRO A 155 -23.59 -33.45 35.95
CA PRO A 155 -24.01 -34.47 36.93
C PRO A 155 -24.91 -35.56 36.29
N GLN A 156 -24.90 -36.78 36.85
CA GLN A 156 -25.86 -37.84 36.51
C GLN A 156 -27.12 -37.72 37.40
N PRO A 157 -28.34 -37.60 36.85
CA PRO A 157 -29.57 -37.75 37.62
C PRO A 157 -30.04 -39.22 37.68
N SER A 158 -30.73 -39.55 38.78
CA SER A 158 -31.61 -40.71 38.97
C SER A 158 -31.06 -42.15 38.83
N ARG A 159 -30.79 -42.77 39.99
CA ARG A 159 -31.51 -44.00 40.40
C ARG A 159 -33.01 -43.66 40.60
N PRO A 160 -34.00 -44.58 40.52
CA PRO A 160 -33.92 -46.00 40.89
C PRO A 160 -34.55 -46.99 39.88
N GLY A 161 -34.33 -48.30 40.09
CA GLY A 161 -34.93 -49.33 39.23
C GLY A 161 -34.44 -50.75 39.48
N MET A 162 -34.37 -51.21 40.74
CA MET A 162 -34.19 -52.63 41.04
C MET A 162 -35.53 -53.24 41.46
N LEU A 163 -35.90 -54.33 40.78
CA LEU A 163 -37.01 -55.25 41.07
C LEU A 163 -38.43 -54.70 40.81
N PRO A 164 -39.46 -55.58 40.62
CA PRO A 164 -39.42 -57.04 40.57
C PRO A 164 -39.84 -57.64 39.21
N SER A 165 -39.43 -58.89 38.94
CA SER A 165 -40.09 -59.75 37.93
C SER A 165 -41.06 -60.72 38.64
N PRO A 166 -42.18 -61.10 38.00
CA PRO A 166 -43.34 -61.61 38.71
C PRO A 166 -43.29 -63.09 39.08
N SER A 167 -43.94 -63.37 40.20
CA SER A 167 -44.54 -64.63 40.66
C SER A 167 -44.48 -65.82 39.71
N SER A 168 -43.64 -66.80 40.05
CA SER A 168 -43.85 -68.18 39.60
C SER A 168 -45.12 -68.73 40.27
N ILE A 169 -46.20 -68.92 39.50
CA ILE A 169 -47.38 -69.63 39.99
C ILE A 169 -47.05 -71.12 40.01
N THR A 170 -46.60 -71.60 41.17
CA THR A 170 -46.60 -73.01 41.53
C THR A 170 -48.02 -73.43 41.88
N PHE A 171 -48.71 -74.12 40.98
CA PHE A 171 -49.97 -74.78 41.32
C PHE A 171 -49.72 -76.02 42.20
N SER A 172 -50.61 -76.22 43.18
CA SER A 172 -50.47 -77.16 44.27
C SER A 172 -50.42 -78.63 43.82
N ASN A 173 -49.39 -79.36 44.24
CA ASN A 173 -49.39 -80.83 44.20
C ASN A 173 -49.90 -81.38 45.53
N ILE A 174 -51.19 -81.72 45.61
CA ILE A 174 -51.82 -82.41 46.76
C ILE A 174 -52.16 -83.84 46.32
N PRO A 175 -51.46 -84.87 46.84
CA PRO A 175 -51.75 -86.26 46.47
C PRO A 175 -52.68 -86.94 47.48
N ASN A 176 -54.00 -86.88 47.26
CA ASN A 176 -54.92 -88.00 47.48
C ASN A 176 -56.39 -87.64 47.21
N LEU A 177 -56.99 -88.29 46.21
CA LEU A 177 -58.25 -89.05 46.25
C LEU A 177 -58.58 -89.53 44.82
N PRO A 178 -59.05 -90.77 44.62
CA PRO A 178 -59.33 -91.28 43.28
C PRO A 178 -60.73 -90.87 42.78
N PRO A 179 -60.86 -90.22 41.61
CA PRO A 179 -62.16 -90.03 40.98
C PRO A 179 -62.55 -91.25 40.14
N ILE A 180 -63.79 -91.70 40.34
CA ILE A 180 -64.44 -92.78 39.59
C ILE A 180 -64.75 -92.29 38.16
N SER A 181 -64.29 -93.03 37.14
CA SER A 181 -64.65 -92.82 35.72
C SER A 181 -66.14 -93.14 35.46
N PRO A 182 -66.83 -92.70 34.36
CA PRO A 182 -66.33 -92.55 32.98
C PRO A 182 -66.99 -91.34 32.20
N PRO A 183 -67.00 -91.24 30.84
CA PRO A 183 -66.19 -91.89 29.79
C PRO A 183 -65.40 -90.91 28.88
N SER A 184 -64.34 -91.41 28.24
CA SER A 184 -63.80 -90.98 26.92
C SER A 184 -63.80 -89.49 26.52
N SER A 185 -63.20 -88.59 27.33
CA SER A 185 -62.96 -87.18 26.98
C SER A 185 -61.47 -86.75 26.97
N SER A 186 -60.56 -87.66 27.31
CA SER A 186 -59.11 -87.39 27.46
C SER A 186 -58.43 -86.83 26.20
N LEU A 187 -58.86 -87.26 25.01
CA LEU A 187 -58.35 -86.75 23.74
C LEU A 187 -58.73 -85.27 23.49
N GLN A 188 -59.94 -84.84 23.90
CA GLN A 188 -60.34 -83.44 23.77
C GLN A 188 -59.60 -82.53 24.76
N ALA A 189 -59.37 -83.01 25.99
CA ALA A 189 -58.56 -82.27 26.97
C ALA A 189 -57.13 -82.02 26.48
N SER A 190 -56.51 -83.02 25.81
CA SER A 190 -55.16 -82.86 25.23
C SER A 190 -55.12 -81.88 24.04
N ALA A 191 -56.15 -81.87 23.20
CA ALA A 191 -56.24 -80.95 22.07
C ALA A 191 -56.43 -79.48 22.54
N GLN A 192 -57.25 -79.26 23.56
CA GLN A 192 -57.45 -77.92 24.13
C GLN A 192 -56.21 -77.40 24.86
N THR A 193 -55.49 -78.23 25.62
CA THR A 193 -54.25 -77.81 26.28
C THR A 193 -53.13 -77.51 25.29
N ALA A 194 -53.00 -78.29 24.21
CA ALA A 194 -52.05 -78.00 23.12
C ALA A 194 -52.34 -76.66 22.43
N HIS A 195 -53.61 -76.36 22.13
CA HIS A 195 -53.99 -75.06 21.55
C HIS A 195 -53.70 -73.88 22.49
N LEU A 196 -53.94 -74.05 23.79
CA LEU A 196 -53.68 -73.02 24.79
C LEU A 196 -52.17 -72.77 24.96
N GLN A 197 -51.34 -73.82 24.87
CA GLN A 197 -49.87 -73.70 24.81
C GLN A 197 -49.39 -72.98 23.54
N ASP A 198 -49.95 -73.28 22.36
CA ASP A 198 -49.63 -72.57 21.12
C ASP A 198 -50.00 -71.08 21.22
N LEU A 199 -51.17 -70.75 21.78
CA LEU A 199 -51.57 -69.36 22.00
C LEU A 199 -50.61 -68.62 22.94
N GLN A 200 -50.19 -69.26 24.04
CA GLN A 200 -49.18 -68.72 24.96
C GLN A 200 -47.82 -68.53 24.28
N HIS A 201 -47.38 -69.50 23.47
CA HIS A 201 -46.15 -69.39 22.68
C HIS A 201 -46.24 -68.23 21.68
N GLN A 202 -47.35 -68.10 20.95
CA GLN A 202 -47.57 -67.03 19.98
C GLN A 202 -47.57 -65.64 20.64
N VAL A 203 -48.18 -65.50 21.83
CA VAL A 203 -48.12 -64.27 22.64
C VAL A 203 -46.68 -63.98 23.08
N SER A 204 -45.92 -65.00 23.52
CA SER A 204 -44.52 -64.85 23.91
C SER A 204 -43.63 -64.38 22.75
N VAL A 205 -43.75 -65.02 21.57
CA VAL A 205 -43.01 -64.66 20.36
C VAL A 205 -43.35 -63.24 19.90
N LYS A 206 -44.63 -62.87 19.84
CA LYS A 206 -45.06 -61.51 19.49
C LYS A 206 -44.55 -60.46 20.49
N THR A 207 -44.53 -60.79 21.79
CA THR A 207 -43.98 -59.92 22.84
C THR A 207 -42.48 -59.70 22.65
N LEU A 208 -41.71 -60.76 22.35
CA LEU A 208 -40.27 -60.66 22.08
C LEU A 208 -39.95 -59.84 20.81
N GLN A 209 -40.74 -60.02 19.75
CA GLN A 209 -40.65 -59.23 18.53
C GLN A 209 -40.93 -57.74 18.78
N PHE A 210 -42.02 -57.44 19.50
CA PHE A 210 -42.38 -56.07 19.88
C PHE A 210 -41.27 -55.39 20.70
N GLN A 211 -40.74 -56.06 21.74
CA GLN A 211 -39.62 -55.55 22.53
C GLN A 211 -38.35 -55.32 21.70
N THR A 212 -38.16 -56.09 20.62
CA THR A 212 -37.01 -55.95 19.73
C THR A 212 -37.17 -54.76 18.80
N LEU A 213 -38.34 -54.60 18.19
CA LEU A 213 -38.70 -53.39 17.43
C LEU A 213 -38.62 -52.11 18.29
N GLN A 214 -39.05 -52.18 19.55
CA GLN A 214 -38.92 -51.06 20.49
C GLN A 214 -37.45 -50.69 20.74
N ARG A 215 -36.58 -51.68 21.00
CA ARG A 215 -35.13 -51.45 21.16
C ARG A 215 -34.48 -50.90 19.88
N GLU A 216 -34.91 -51.33 18.71
CA GLU A 216 -34.43 -50.78 17.43
C GLU A 216 -34.89 -49.34 17.19
N TYR A 217 -36.14 -49.02 17.53
CA TYR A 217 -36.67 -47.65 17.48
C TYR A 217 -35.89 -46.72 18.40
N ASP A 218 -35.65 -47.11 19.66
CA ASP A 218 -34.87 -46.32 20.62
C ASP A 218 -33.40 -46.13 20.14
N ASN A 219 -32.83 -47.17 19.52
CA ASN A 219 -31.49 -47.10 18.91
C ASN A 219 -31.44 -46.12 17.72
N LEU A 220 -32.47 -46.12 16.87
CA LEU A 220 -32.59 -45.22 15.74
C LEU A 220 -32.82 -43.77 16.19
N LEU A 221 -33.65 -43.57 17.22
CA LEU A 221 -33.88 -42.26 17.84
C LEU A 221 -32.58 -41.69 18.43
N GLN A 222 -31.78 -42.52 19.12
CA GLN A 222 -30.46 -42.09 19.62
C GLN A 222 -29.48 -41.76 18.48
N LYS A 223 -29.49 -42.54 17.38
CA LYS A 223 -28.67 -42.25 16.19
C LYS A 223 -29.08 -40.93 15.54
N LEU A 224 -30.37 -40.66 15.41
CA LEU A 224 -30.91 -39.41 14.88
C LEU A 224 -30.47 -38.21 15.72
N GLU A 225 -30.55 -38.31 17.05
CA GLU A 225 -30.19 -37.21 17.94
C GLU A 225 -28.68 -36.91 17.89
N ARG A 226 -27.84 -37.95 17.83
CA ARG A 226 -26.39 -37.79 17.60
C ARG A 226 -26.10 -37.11 16.25
N GLN A 227 -26.86 -37.40 15.20
CA GLN A 227 -26.70 -36.73 13.91
C GLN A 227 -27.14 -35.26 13.97
N ARG A 228 -28.24 -34.92 14.67
CA ARG A 228 -28.63 -33.53 14.91
C ARG A 228 -27.55 -32.73 15.62
N THR A 229 -26.95 -33.30 16.68
CA THR A 229 -25.83 -32.66 17.39
C THR A 229 -24.62 -32.44 16.47
N LYS A 230 -24.30 -33.41 15.60
CA LYS A 230 -23.23 -33.26 14.60
C LYS A 230 -23.52 -32.13 13.61
N CYS A 231 -24.71 -32.09 13.02
CA CYS A 231 -25.09 -31.02 12.10
C CYS A 231 -25.00 -29.64 12.76
N ALA A 232 -25.60 -29.46 13.95
CA ALA A 232 -25.53 -28.21 14.70
C ALA A 232 -24.09 -27.81 15.12
N THR A 233 -23.18 -28.78 15.24
CA THR A 233 -21.75 -28.51 15.51
C THR A 233 -21.01 -28.07 14.24
N LEU A 234 -21.34 -28.66 13.08
CA LEU A 234 -20.77 -28.27 11.80
C LEU A 234 -21.27 -26.89 11.36
N GLU A 235 -22.56 -26.62 11.53
CA GLU A 235 -23.19 -25.31 11.28
C GLU A 235 -22.46 -24.18 12.02
N LYS A 236 -22.23 -24.33 13.33
CA LYS A 236 -21.43 -23.37 14.13
C LYS A 236 -19.97 -23.25 13.70
N LYS A 237 -19.37 -24.32 13.15
CA LYS A 237 -18.00 -24.26 12.61
C LYS A 237 -17.97 -23.46 11.31
N PHE A 238 -18.98 -23.59 10.46
CA PHE A 238 -19.13 -22.76 9.26
C PHE A 238 -19.36 -21.30 9.64
N GLU A 239 -20.25 -21.00 10.60
CA GLU A 239 -20.45 -19.62 11.11
C GLU A 239 -19.15 -18.95 11.58
N VAL A 240 -18.33 -19.67 12.36
CA VAL A 240 -17.02 -19.14 12.81
C VAL A 240 -16.03 -19.00 11.65
N SER A 241 -15.98 -19.97 10.73
CA SER A 241 -15.12 -19.93 9.55
C SER A 241 -15.48 -18.78 8.61
N ASP A 242 -16.77 -18.47 8.42
CA ASP A 242 -17.23 -17.38 7.58
C ASP A 242 -16.85 -16.03 8.18
N VAL A 243 -16.94 -15.87 9.51
CA VAL A 243 -16.46 -14.68 10.23
C VAL A 243 -14.94 -14.51 10.08
N GLU A 244 -14.17 -15.59 10.19
CA GLU A 244 -12.72 -15.57 10.00
C GLU A 244 -12.34 -15.22 8.54
N ILE A 245 -13.00 -15.81 7.54
CA ILE A 245 -12.80 -15.50 6.13
C ILE A 245 -13.07 -14.01 5.84
N ASN A 246 -14.16 -13.46 6.39
CA ASN A 246 -14.47 -12.04 6.24
C ASN A 246 -13.39 -11.17 6.90
N SER A 247 -12.99 -11.47 8.14
CA SER A 247 -11.95 -10.71 8.86
C SER A 247 -10.60 -10.72 8.13
N LEU A 248 -10.19 -11.87 7.57
CA LEU A 248 -8.95 -11.99 6.80
C LEU A 248 -9.05 -11.29 5.43
N THR A 249 -10.25 -11.23 4.85
CA THR A 249 -10.51 -10.48 3.61
C THR A 249 -10.40 -8.97 3.86
N ASP A 250 -11.03 -8.45 4.91
CA ASP A 250 -10.95 -7.05 5.31
C ASP A 250 -9.50 -6.61 5.62
N GLU A 251 -8.73 -7.45 6.33
CA GLU A 251 -7.32 -7.18 6.61
C GLU A 251 -6.47 -7.20 5.33
N LYS A 252 -6.70 -8.15 4.42
CA LYS A 252 -6.04 -8.21 3.11
C LYS A 252 -6.33 -6.94 2.30
N GLU A 253 -7.59 -6.51 2.21
CA GLU A 253 -7.97 -5.30 1.46
C GLU A 253 -7.31 -4.04 2.05
N LYS A 254 -7.27 -3.92 3.38
CA LYS A 254 -6.59 -2.85 4.09
C LYS A 254 -5.07 -2.84 3.82
N LEU A 255 -4.41 -4.00 3.88
CA LEU A 255 -2.98 -4.12 3.57
C LEU A 255 -2.69 -3.81 2.11
N GLN A 256 -3.54 -4.26 1.18
CA GLN A 256 -3.41 -3.97 -0.25
C GLN A 256 -3.57 -2.47 -0.53
N ALA A 257 -4.50 -1.78 0.14
CA ALA A 257 -4.64 -0.32 0.07
C ALA A 257 -3.42 0.41 0.65
N GLN A 258 -2.83 -0.10 1.74
CA GLN A 258 -1.60 0.46 2.31
C GLN A 258 -0.39 0.30 1.39
N VAL A 259 -0.24 -0.86 0.73
CA VAL A 259 0.80 -1.10 -0.28
C VAL A 259 0.66 -0.12 -1.44
N GLY A 260 -0.53 0.00 -2.03
CA GLY A 260 -0.75 0.95 -3.14
C GLY A 260 -0.49 2.41 -2.77
N ALA A 261 -0.80 2.82 -1.52
CA ALA A 261 -0.46 4.15 -1.03
C ALA A 261 1.05 4.38 -0.88
N LEU A 262 1.81 3.37 -0.43
CA LEU A 262 3.27 3.45 -0.33
C LEU A 262 3.94 3.42 -1.71
N GLU A 263 3.43 2.63 -2.66
CA GLU A 263 3.88 2.61 -4.05
C GLU A 263 3.72 3.98 -4.70
N GLY A 264 2.56 4.63 -4.50
CA GLY A 264 2.32 6.02 -4.96
C GLY A 264 3.31 7.02 -4.36
N GLN A 265 3.57 6.96 -3.05
CA GLN A 265 4.57 7.83 -2.40
C GLN A 265 5.99 7.62 -2.94
N VAL A 266 6.37 6.38 -3.26
CA VAL A 266 7.67 6.08 -3.88
C VAL A 266 7.75 6.68 -5.29
N GLU A 267 6.68 6.60 -6.08
CA GLU A 267 6.62 7.23 -7.40
C GLU A 267 6.71 8.76 -7.32
N GLU A 268 5.94 9.41 -6.44
CA GLU A 268 6.00 10.86 -6.20
C GLU A 268 7.40 11.32 -5.79
N LEU A 269 8.05 10.61 -4.86
CA LEU A 269 9.42 10.91 -4.43
C LEU A 269 10.44 10.71 -5.56
N GLN A 270 10.25 9.70 -6.41
CA GLN A 270 11.07 9.48 -7.59
C GLN A 270 10.91 10.62 -8.61
N GLN A 271 9.67 11.03 -8.92
CA GLN A 271 9.40 12.15 -9.82
C GLN A 271 9.99 13.46 -9.27
N SER A 272 9.81 13.73 -7.97
CA SER A 272 10.38 14.90 -7.27
C SER A 272 11.91 14.94 -7.34
N ARG A 273 12.58 13.82 -7.08
CA ARG A 273 14.05 13.68 -7.21
C ARG A 273 14.52 13.95 -8.63
N ASP A 274 13.82 13.42 -9.64
CA ASP A 274 14.23 13.55 -11.04
C ASP A 274 13.88 14.92 -11.64
N GLU A 275 12.89 15.62 -11.08
CA GLU A 275 12.66 17.06 -11.28
C GLU A 275 13.81 17.89 -10.67
N ALA A 276 14.16 17.66 -9.40
CA ALA A 276 15.27 18.37 -8.75
C ALA A 276 16.61 18.20 -9.49
N ARG A 277 16.88 17.01 -10.04
CA ARG A 277 18.03 16.75 -10.92
C ARG A 277 17.97 17.56 -12.22
N ARG A 278 16.82 17.61 -12.89
CA ARG A 278 16.62 18.41 -14.11
C ARG A 278 16.84 19.90 -13.84
N GLN A 279 16.34 20.41 -12.72
CA GLN A 279 16.56 21.79 -12.28
C GLN A 279 18.03 22.08 -11.97
N LEU A 280 18.74 21.17 -11.28
CA LEU A 280 20.17 21.33 -11.00
C LEU A 280 21.01 21.41 -12.28
N VAL A 281 20.73 20.56 -13.28
CA VAL A 281 21.41 20.59 -14.58
C VAL A 281 21.11 21.88 -15.33
N ALA A 282 19.84 22.32 -15.35
CA ALA A 282 19.45 23.57 -16.00
C ALA A 282 20.12 24.80 -15.33
N ASN A 283 20.15 24.86 -14.01
CA ASN A 283 20.78 25.93 -13.25
C ASN A 283 22.30 25.93 -13.43
N GLY A 284 22.95 24.77 -13.46
CA GLY A 284 24.38 24.63 -13.77
C GLY A 284 24.72 25.17 -15.16
N ALA A 285 23.91 24.82 -16.18
CA ALA A 285 24.09 25.34 -17.53
C ALA A 285 23.88 26.86 -17.64
N GLN A 286 22.94 27.42 -16.86
CA GLN A 286 22.77 28.88 -16.78
C GLN A 286 23.96 29.56 -16.10
N TYR A 287 24.47 29.01 -15.00
CA TYR A 287 25.64 29.54 -14.29
C TYR A 287 26.89 29.56 -15.17
N MET A 288 27.15 28.47 -15.91
CA MET A 288 28.27 28.42 -16.87
C MET A 288 28.17 29.53 -17.92
N ARG A 289 27.00 29.77 -18.51
CA ARG A 289 26.78 30.86 -19.47
C ARG A 289 27.02 32.24 -18.86
N ILE A 290 26.57 32.47 -17.62
CA ILE A 290 26.81 33.73 -16.91
C ILE A 290 28.31 33.94 -16.70
N MET A 291 29.04 32.90 -16.30
CA MET A 291 30.49 32.93 -16.10
C MET A 291 31.26 33.20 -17.41
N GLU A 292 30.85 32.58 -18.51
CA GLU A 292 31.39 32.85 -19.86
C GLU A 292 31.17 34.31 -20.29
N MET A 293 29.97 34.85 -20.07
CA MET A 293 29.65 36.25 -20.37
C MET A 293 30.44 37.22 -19.48
N ALA A 294 30.61 36.92 -18.19
CA ALA A 294 31.41 37.73 -17.27
C ALA A 294 32.89 37.75 -17.68
N ASN A 295 33.46 36.61 -18.06
CA ASN A 295 34.84 36.52 -18.56
C ASN A 295 35.02 37.31 -19.87
N ARG A 296 34.04 37.23 -20.79
CA ARG A 296 34.05 38.04 -22.03
C ARG A 296 34.00 39.55 -21.73
N LEU A 297 33.15 39.99 -20.81
CA LEU A 297 33.08 41.40 -20.39
C LEU A 297 34.37 41.87 -19.70
N GLN A 298 35.01 41.02 -18.91
CA GLN A 298 36.31 41.33 -18.29
C GLN A 298 37.41 41.46 -19.35
N ALA A 299 37.47 40.56 -20.33
CA ALA A 299 38.42 40.65 -21.45
C ALA A 299 38.21 41.94 -22.25
N GLN A 300 36.95 42.25 -22.62
CA GLN A 300 36.62 43.50 -23.31
C GLN A 300 37.01 44.74 -22.49
N SER A 301 36.74 44.76 -21.18
CA SER A 301 37.12 45.88 -20.31
C SER A 301 38.65 46.09 -20.24
N ALA A 302 39.44 45.02 -20.34
CA ALA A 302 40.90 45.11 -20.41
C ALA A 302 41.38 45.65 -21.77
N GLU A 303 40.74 45.26 -22.87
CA GLU A 303 41.01 45.81 -24.21
C GLU A 303 40.66 47.30 -24.30
N ASP A 304 39.47 47.69 -23.82
CA ASP A 304 39.01 49.09 -23.84
C ASP A 304 39.89 49.97 -22.93
N LYS A 305 40.33 49.47 -21.76
CA LYS A 305 41.34 50.16 -20.94
C LYS A 305 42.65 50.36 -21.69
N LYS A 306 43.13 49.35 -22.42
CA LYS A 306 44.37 49.44 -23.22
C LYS A 306 44.23 50.45 -24.36
N ARG A 307 43.07 50.52 -25.03
CA ARG A 307 42.78 51.54 -26.05
C ARG A 307 42.82 52.95 -25.45
N TRP A 308 42.13 53.16 -24.33
CA TRP A 308 42.14 54.43 -23.61
C TRP A 308 43.54 54.86 -23.15
N GLU A 309 44.36 53.93 -22.65
CA GLU A 309 45.76 54.20 -22.28
C GLU A 309 46.61 54.60 -23.51
N ALA A 310 46.37 54.01 -24.68
CA ALA A 310 47.06 54.35 -25.93
C ALA A 310 46.62 55.73 -26.47
N GLU A 311 45.31 56.01 -26.52
CA GLU A 311 44.76 57.31 -26.91
C GLU A 311 45.26 58.44 -25.99
N LYS A 312 45.30 58.17 -24.68
CA LYS A 312 45.86 59.09 -23.69
C LYS A 312 47.34 59.38 -23.97
N ALA A 313 48.14 58.35 -24.25
CA ALA A 313 49.56 58.52 -24.56
C ALA A 313 49.79 59.30 -25.86
N GLU A 314 48.96 59.10 -26.89
CA GLU A 314 48.99 59.88 -28.14
C GLU A 314 48.69 61.36 -27.88
N LEU A 315 47.66 61.66 -27.09
CA LEU A 315 47.30 63.03 -26.72
C LEU A 315 48.40 63.70 -25.88
N GLU A 316 48.99 63.00 -24.91
CA GLU A 316 50.13 63.49 -24.12
C GLU A 316 51.40 63.70 -24.97
N GLN A 317 51.60 62.93 -26.03
CA GLN A 317 52.68 63.16 -26.99
C GLN A 317 52.38 64.39 -27.86
N ARG A 318 51.15 64.53 -28.36
CA ARG A 318 50.73 65.67 -29.18
C ARG A 318 50.80 66.99 -28.41
N ILE A 319 50.43 66.99 -27.12
CA ILE A 319 50.61 68.14 -26.23
C ILE A 319 52.10 68.50 -26.13
N ARG A 320 52.99 67.54 -25.82
CA ARG A 320 54.44 67.79 -25.73
C ARG A 320 55.05 68.35 -27.02
N VAL A 321 54.65 67.84 -28.18
CA VAL A 321 55.12 68.37 -29.49
C VAL A 321 54.61 69.79 -29.74
N LEU A 322 53.38 70.13 -29.33
CA LEU A 322 52.86 71.48 -29.43
C LEU A 322 53.55 72.44 -28.44
N GLU A 323 53.81 72.00 -27.22
CA GLU A 323 54.58 72.75 -26.22
C GLU A 323 56.01 73.02 -26.72
N GLU A 324 56.69 72.01 -27.26
CA GLU A 324 58.03 72.15 -27.86
C GLU A 324 58.03 73.12 -29.06
N ALA A 325 57.03 73.03 -29.95
CA ALA A 325 56.88 73.94 -31.08
C ALA A 325 56.54 75.39 -30.66
N MET A 326 55.87 75.59 -29.51
CA MET A 326 55.62 76.91 -28.93
C MET A 326 56.87 77.49 -28.23
N VAL A 327 57.73 76.64 -27.67
CA VAL A 327 59.00 77.05 -27.02
C VAL A 327 60.11 77.29 -28.05
N ALA A 328 60.15 76.53 -29.15
CA ALA A 328 61.12 76.68 -30.24
C ALA A 328 60.68 77.71 -31.31
N GLY A 329 60.01 78.80 -30.89
CA GLY A 329 59.50 79.82 -31.78
C GLY A 329 60.60 80.51 -32.60
N PRO A 330 60.45 80.67 -33.93
CA PRO A 330 61.34 81.51 -34.72
C PRO A 330 61.09 82.99 -34.43
N GLU A 331 62.14 83.80 -34.59
CA GLU A 331 62.16 85.24 -34.37
C GLU A 331 61.07 86.02 -35.15
N HIS A 332 60.61 87.09 -34.51
CA HIS A 332 59.60 88.10 -34.91
C HIS A 332 59.66 88.63 -36.37
N PRO A 333 58.54 89.16 -36.94
CA PRO A 333 58.09 90.51 -36.55
C PRO A 333 56.59 90.85 -36.55
N THR A 334 56.32 92.00 -35.96
CA THR A 334 55.08 92.79 -35.90
C THR A 334 54.46 93.13 -37.26
N THR A 335 53.12 93.21 -37.31
CA THR A 335 52.41 94.14 -38.22
C THR A 335 51.11 94.63 -37.56
N THR A 336 51.04 95.94 -37.35
CA THR A 336 49.85 96.68 -36.91
C THR A 336 48.89 96.90 -38.09
N GLY A 337 47.57 96.72 -37.93
CA GLY A 337 46.65 96.97 -39.05
C GLY A 337 45.15 96.88 -38.78
N SER A 338 44.52 98.04 -38.62
CA SER A 338 43.14 98.38 -39.02
C SER A 338 41.91 97.72 -38.35
N ASN A 339 41.23 98.50 -37.50
CA ASN A 339 39.75 98.47 -37.39
C ASN A 339 39.13 98.95 -38.71
N ILE A 340 38.18 98.21 -39.30
CA ILE A 340 37.07 98.78 -40.09
C ILE A 340 35.80 97.94 -39.81
N ASP A 341 34.67 98.63 -39.63
CA ASP A 341 33.34 98.06 -39.43
C ASP A 341 32.88 97.08 -40.52
N ALA A 342 32.22 96.01 -40.10
CA ALA A 342 31.12 95.38 -40.83
C ALA A 342 30.18 94.63 -39.86
N THR A 343 29.09 95.29 -39.45
CA THR A 343 27.88 94.63 -38.93
C THR A 343 27.19 93.86 -40.08
N PRO A 344 26.38 92.79 -39.86
CA PRO A 344 25.21 92.88 -38.98
C PRO A 344 24.73 91.59 -38.24
N ARG A 345 23.84 91.86 -37.26
CA ARG A 345 22.64 91.09 -36.86
C ARG A 345 22.52 89.60 -37.23
N LEU A 346 22.19 88.78 -36.23
CA LEU A 346 21.27 87.65 -36.42
C LEU A 346 20.08 87.75 -35.44
N SER A 347 18.88 87.62 -35.99
CA SER A 347 17.62 87.61 -35.27
C SER A 347 17.08 86.20 -35.08
N ILE A 348 16.19 86.06 -34.10
CA ILE A 348 15.32 84.91 -33.83
C ILE A 348 14.58 84.48 -35.12
N ILE A 349 14.38 83.16 -35.34
CA ILE A 349 13.11 82.48 -35.72
C ILE A 349 13.32 81.11 -36.43
N GLU A 350 12.61 80.12 -35.91
CA GLU A 350 12.01 78.90 -36.52
C GLU A 350 12.77 77.89 -37.42
N THR A 351 12.80 76.66 -36.89
CA THR A 351 12.26 75.39 -37.43
C THR A 351 12.53 74.90 -38.88
N ASN A 352 13.08 73.68 -38.89
CA ASN A 352 12.66 72.50 -39.67
C ASN A 352 13.24 72.19 -41.07
N TYR A 353 13.47 70.88 -41.24
CA TYR A 353 13.64 70.09 -42.47
C TYR A 353 14.91 70.23 -43.36
N ARG A 354 15.76 69.18 -43.24
CA ARG A 354 16.07 68.13 -44.28
C ARG A 354 17.59 67.98 -44.56
N ASN A 355 18.30 67.09 -43.85
CA ASN A 355 18.54 65.64 -44.11
C ASN A 355 19.61 65.32 -45.18
N PRO A 356 20.19 64.10 -45.25
CA PRO A 356 20.55 63.16 -44.15
C PRO A 356 21.85 62.32 -44.37
N ILE A 357 22.68 62.07 -43.33
CA ILE A 357 23.51 60.83 -43.29
C ILE A 357 23.56 60.23 -41.85
N SER A 358 22.70 59.23 -41.63
CA SER A 358 23.01 57.95 -40.96
C SER A 358 23.60 57.89 -39.53
N VAL A 359 22.94 58.46 -38.52
CA VAL A 359 23.08 58.02 -37.10
C VAL A 359 21.75 57.87 -36.34
N ALA A 360 20.60 58.14 -36.96
CA ALA A 360 19.29 58.08 -36.29
C ALA A 360 18.61 56.69 -36.30
N SER A 361 19.17 55.70 -37.01
CA SER A 361 18.51 54.40 -37.18
C SER A 361 18.56 53.51 -35.93
N THR A 362 19.61 53.62 -35.10
CA THR A 362 19.84 52.68 -34.00
C THR A 362 18.78 52.75 -32.89
N SER A 363 18.36 53.95 -32.47
CA SER A 363 17.34 54.08 -31.41
C SER A 363 15.92 53.68 -31.88
N SER A 364 15.62 53.91 -33.16
CA SER A 364 14.36 53.43 -33.77
C SER A 364 14.37 51.91 -33.94
N ASP A 365 15.50 51.31 -34.36
CA ASP A 365 15.61 49.86 -34.48
C ASP A 365 15.64 49.18 -33.10
N GLU A 366 16.27 49.78 -32.09
CA GLU A 366 16.31 49.27 -30.72
C GLU A 366 14.91 49.26 -30.08
N THR A 367 14.14 50.35 -30.21
CA THR A 367 12.74 50.39 -29.75
C THR A 367 11.85 49.43 -30.53
N VAL A 368 12.02 49.31 -31.85
CA VAL A 368 11.33 48.30 -32.68
C VAL A 368 11.69 46.87 -32.24
N ASN A 369 12.93 46.60 -31.87
CA ASN A 369 13.39 45.29 -31.42
C ASN A 369 12.85 44.94 -30.03
N VAL A 370 12.80 45.90 -29.09
CA VAL A 370 12.14 45.74 -27.78
C VAL A 370 10.66 45.44 -27.96
N LEU A 371 9.95 46.17 -28.82
CA LEU A 371 8.54 45.89 -29.13
C LEU A 371 8.36 44.52 -29.79
N ARG A 372 9.26 44.10 -30.68
CA ARG A 372 9.21 42.79 -31.35
C ARG A 372 9.44 41.64 -30.35
N ALA A 373 10.37 41.81 -29.40
CA ALA A 373 10.60 40.88 -28.30
C ALA A 373 9.40 40.81 -27.35
N GLU A 374 8.81 41.95 -26.99
CA GLU A 374 7.64 42.02 -26.13
C GLU A 374 6.39 41.40 -26.78
N ILE A 375 6.17 41.63 -28.08
CA ILE A 375 5.12 40.95 -28.86
C ILE A 375 5.36 39.43 -28.88
N GLY A 376 6.61 38.98 -29.03
CA GLY A 376 6.98 37.56 -28.93
C GLY A 376 6.67 36.98 -27.55
N ARG A 377 7.06 37.68 -26.48
CA ARG A 377 6.79 37.31 -25.08
C ARG A 377 5.29 37.25 -24.77
N LEU A 378 4.52 38.24 -25.23
CA LEU A 378 3.07 38.28 -25.09
C LEU A 378 2.40 37.13 -25.84
N ARG A 379 2.79 36.86 -27.09
CA ARG A 379 2.28 35.69 -27.85
C ARG A 379 2.59 34.37 -27.15
N SER A 380 3.81 34.19 -26.66
CA SER A 380 4.20 32.99 -25.88
C SER A 380 3.36 32.86 -24.59
N ARG A 381 3.08 33.97 -23.91
CA ARG A 381 2.22 33.98 -22.72
C ARG A 381 0.76 33.64 -23.05
N THR A 382 0.22 34.17 -24.14
CA THR A 382 -1.13 33.83 -24.62
C THR A 382 -1.25 32.35 -24.96
N LEU A 383 -0.31 31.79 -25.72
CA LEU A 383 -0.29 30.35 -26.04
C LEU A 383 -0.18 29.48 -24.78
N SER A 384 0.62 29.88 -23.79
CA SER A 384 0.71 29.17 -22.50
C SER A 384 -0.59 29.23 -21.70
N LEU A 385 -1.33 30.34 -21.74
CA LEU A 385 -2.63 30.49 -21.09
C LEU A 385 -3.73 29.71 -21.83
N GLU A 386 -3.71 29.69 -23.17
CA GLU A 386 -4.61 28.87 -23.98
C GLU A 386 -4.40 27.39 -23.72
N ALA A 387 -3.14 26.92 -23.65
CA ALA A 387 -2.81 25.55 -23.28
C ALA A 387 -3.34 25.21 -21.87
N ALA A 388 -3.10 26.07 -20.87
CA ALA A 388 -3.60 25.87 -19.51
C ALA A 388 -5.14 25.81 -19.45
N LEU A 389 -5.84 26.65 -20.23
CA LEU A 389 -7.31 26.61 -20.34
C LEU A 389 -7.83 25.34 -21.01
N GLN A 390 -7.11 24.78 -22.00
CA GLN A 390 -7.45 23.49 -22.59
C GLN A 390 -7.25 22.34 -21.60
N THR A 391 -6.14 22.33 -20.83
CA THR A 391 -5.91 21.36 -19.76
C THR A 391 -7.03 21.42 -18.71
N MET A 392 -7.36 22.62 -18.21
CA MET A 392 -8.43 22.82 -17.23
C MET A 392 -9.80 22.37 -17.75
N ARG A 393 -10.09 22.54 -19.05
CA ARG A 393 -11.31 22.00 -19.68
C ARG A 393 -11.31 20.47 -19.71
N GLN A 394 -10.18 19.86 -20.04
CA GLN A 394 -10.04 18.41 -20.06
C GLN A 394 -10.18 17.81 -18.65
N GLU A 395 -9.56 18.42 -17.64
CA GLU A 395 -9.71 18.07 -16.23
C GLU A 395 -11.16 18.22 -15.76
N SER A 396 -11.86 19.29 -16.16
CA SER A 396 -13.27 19.48 -15.85
C SER A 396 -14.16 18.36 -16.41
N ILE A 397 -13.87 17.88 -17.62
CA ILE A 397 -14.56 16.72 -18.23
C ILE A 397 -14.28 15.44 -17.42
N PHE A 398 -13.03 15.21 -17.00
CA PHE A 398 -12.67 14.07 -16.14
C PHE A 398 -13.37 14.13 -14.78
N ILE A 399 -13.38 15.29 -14.11
CA ILE A 399 -14.08 15.49 -12.84
C ILE A 399 -15.59 15.25 -13.00
N GLN A 400 -16.20 15.75 -14.08
CA GLN A 400 -17.62 15.53 -14.34
C GLN A 400 -17.94 14.03 -14.61
N ALA A 401 -17.04 13.30 -15.27
CA ALA A 401 -17.17 11.86 -15.46
C ALA A 401 -17.06 11.09 -14.13
N ALA A 402 -16.07 11.42 -13.29
CA ALA A 402 -15.89 10.82 -11.97
C ALA A 402 -17.09 11.10 -11.04
N ALA A 403 -17.61 12.33 -11.03
CA ALA A 403 -18.79 12.70 -10.28
C ALA A 403 -20.04 11.91 -10.72
N LYS A 404 -20.23 11.67 -12.03
CA LYS A 404 -21.31 10.80 -12.53
C LYS A 404 -21.16 9.36 -12.05
N GLN A 405 -19.94 8.81 -12.09
CA GLN A 405 -19.69 7.45 -11.58
C GLN A 405 -19.96 7.33 -10.08
N LEU A 406 -19.57 8.33 -9.28
CA LEU A 406 -19.86 8.39 -7.83
C LEU A 406 -21.36 8.45 -7.52
N VAL A 407 -22.14 9.20 -8.31
CA VAL A 407 -23.61 9.22 -8.18
C VAL A 407 -24.21 7.86 -8.56
N GLU A 408 -23.70 7.22 -9.61
CA GLU A 408 -24.18 5.90 -10.04
C GLU A 408 -23.84 4.79 -9.02
N SER A 409 -22.63 4.80 -8.45
CA SER A 409 -22.23 3.86 -7.40
C SER A 409 -22.98 4.11 -6.10
N GLY A 410 -23.18 5.37 -5.70
CA GLY A 410 -24.05 5.75 -4.58
C GLY A 410 -25.48 5.24 -4.74
N GLY A 411 -26.06 5.40 -5.94
CA GLY A 411 -27.39 4.86 -6.26
C GLY A 411 -27.46 3.33 -6.29
N LYS A 412 -26.36 2.62 -6.59
CA LYS A 412 -26.26 1.15 -6.44
C LYS A 412 -26.22 0.75 -4.97
N ILE A 413 -25.43 1.43 -4.15
CA ILE A 413 -25.35 1.21 -2.69
C ILE A 413 -26.71 1.47 -2.03
N GLU A 414 -27.41 2.56 -2.39
CA GLU A 414 -28.75 2.86 -1.86
C GLU A 414 -29.79 1.78 -2.22
N LYS A 415 -29.71 1.22 -3.44
CA LYS A 415 -30.56 0.10 -3.88
C LYS A 415 -30.26 -1.21 -3.14
N VAL A 416 -29.04 -1.42 -2.66
CA VAL A 416 -28.66 -2.59 -1.84
C VAL A 416 -28.99 -2.37 -0.35
N GLY A 417 -28.91 -1.14 0.16
CA GLY A 417 -29.26 -0.82 1.55
C GLY A 417 -30.77 -0.83 1.84
N LYS A 418 -31.61 -0.44 0.89
CA LYS A 418 -33.09 -0.43 1.05
C LYS A 418 -33.71 -1.80 1.37
N PRO A 419 -33.38 -2.93 0.72
CA PRO A 419 -33.91 -4.23 1.11
C PRO A 419 -33.39 -4.73 2.47
N ALA A 420 -32.16 -4.37 2.86
CA ALA A 420 -31.61 -4.75 4.18
C ALA A 420 -32.40 -4.13 5.33
N LEU A 421 -32.65 -2.81 5.28
CA LEU A 421 -33.44 -2.11 6.30
C LEU A 421 -34.92 -2.55 6.31
N GLY A 422 -35.47 -2.92 5.16
CA GLY A 422 -36.83 -3.48 5.06
C GLY A 422 -36.97 -4.88 5.66
N ALA A 423 -35.97 -5.75 5.45
CA ALA A 423 -35.96 -7.11 5.99
C ALA A 423 -35.89 -7.11 7.53
N ASP A 424 -35.05 -6.25 8.11
CA ASP A 424 -34.87 -6.15 9.56
C ASP A 424 -36.13 -5.64 10.28
N ALA A 425 -36.79 -4.62 9.71
CA ALA A 425 -38.07 -4.13 10.22
C ALA A 425 -39.18 -5.22 10.17
N HIS A 426 -39.20 -6.03 9.11
CA HIS A 426 -40.18 -7.12 8.96
C HIS A 426 -39.88 -8.31 9.89
N LEU A 427 -38.60 -8.61 10.16
CA LEU A 427 -38.19 -9.59 11.16
C LEU A 427 -38.53 -9.14 12.59
N LEU A 428 -38.28 -7.87 12.93
CA LEU A 428 -38.66 -7.29 14.22
C LEU A 428 -40.18 -7.31 14.44
N LEU A 429 -40.99 -7.01 13.42
CA LEU A 429 -42.45 -7.11 13.53
C LEU A 429 -42.89 -8.56 13.79
N ARG A 430 -42.28 -9.53 13.10
CA ARG A 430 -42.56 -10.96 13.24
C ARG A 430 -42.16 -11.49 14.63
N LEU A 431 -41.03 -11.05 15.17
CA LEU A 431 -40.59 -11.37 16.53
C LEU A 431 -41.58 -10.81 17.57
N ARG A 432 -42.03 -9.56 17.40
CA ARG A 432 -42.99 -8.91 18.31
C ARG A 432 -44.36 -9.60 18.29
N ALA A 433 -44.85 -10.00 17.12
CA ALA A 433 -46.08 -10.77 16.97
C ALA A 433 -45.99 -12.16 17.62
N SER A 434 -44.87 -12.87 17.46
CA SER A 434 -44.65 -14.18 18.10
C SER A 434 -44.65 -14.07 19.63
N LYS A 435 -44.00 -13.04 20.18
CA LYS A 435 -43.95 -12.81 21.64
C LYS A 435 -45.32 -12.48 22.23
N ALA A 436 -46.15 -11.73 21.49
CA ALA A 436 -47.53 -11.44 21.88
C ALA A 436 -48.43 -12.69 21.86
N PHE A 437 -48.17 -13.65 20.97
CA PHE A 437 -48.94 -14.90 20.90
C PHE A 437 -48.61 -15.86 22.04
N GLN A 438 -47.33 -16.02 22.40
CA GLN A 438 -46.93 -16.81 23.58
C GLN A 438 -47.50 -16.21 24.88
N SER A 439 -47.48 -14.89 25.04
CA SER A 439 -48.03 -14.23 26.23
C SER A 439 -49.52 -14.50 26.46
N LYS A 440 -50.30 -14.81 25.41
CA LYS A 440 -51.73 -15.12 25.52
C LYS A 440 -52.04 -16.58 25.87
N GLN A 441 -51.07 -17.49 25.80
CA GLN A 441 -51.25 -18.89 26.22
C GLN A 441 -50.78 -19.14 27.67
N ALA A 442 -50.04 -18.20 28.27
CA ALA A 442 -49.45 -18.34 29.60
C ALA A 442 -50.36 -17.92 30.77
N THR A 443 -51.64 -17.61 30.52
CA THR A 443 -52.60 -17.20 31.57
C THR A 443 -53.48 -18.39 31.98
N PRO A 444 -53.17 -19.12 33.07
CA PRO A 444 -54.06 -20.16 33.56
C PRO A 444 -55.37 -19.53 34.05
N ARG A 445 -56.51 -19.99 33.52
CA ARG A 445 -57.82 -19.73 34.13
C ARG A 445 -57.87 -20.44 35.48
N VAL A 446 -57.74 -19.69 36.55
CA VAL A 446 -58.16 -20.14 37.88
C VAL A 446 -59.69 -20.13 37.90
N PHE A 447 -60.26 -21.30 38.20
CA PHE A 447 -61.67 -21.51 38.56
C PHE A 447 -61.69 -22.01 40.01
#